data_AF-A0A937H585-F1
#
_entry.id   AF-A0A937H585-F1
#
_cell.length_a   1.000
_cell.length_b   1.000
_cell.length_c   1.000
_cell.angle_alpha   90.00
_cell.angle_beta   90.00
_cell.angle_gamma   90.00
#
_symmetry.space_group_name_H-M   'P 1'
#
loop_
_entity.id
_entity.type
_entity.pdbx_description
1 polymer ?
#
loop_
_entity_poly.entity_id
_entity_poly.type
_entity_poly.pdbx_seq_one_letter_code
_entity_poly.pdbx_strand_id
1 'polypeptide(L)' 'MKNFERLIPRSGRRSGGREARRSLRAAPLAEDLRPVRAGLSGGQFKPLDDAAVQAINDTVFQILAEIGLSQAPDSGIGYM' A
#
# COMPACT_ATOMS: atom_id res chain seq x y z
N MET A 1 -22.26 22.11 -57.87
CA MET A 1 -20.83 21.72 -58.01
C MET A 1 -20.46 20.87 -56.81
N LYS A 2 -20.12 19.60 -57.11
CA LYS A 2 -19.62 18.47 -56.30
C LYS A 2 -19.42 18.67 -54.78
N ASN A 3 -20.26 17.98 -54.00
CA ASN A 3 -20.03 17.67 -52.59
C ASN A 3 -18.81 16.74 -52.49
N PHE A 4 -17.70 17.25 -51.98
CA PHE A 4 -16.54 16.43 -51.63
C PHE A 4 -16.81 15.74 -50.30
N GLU A 5 -17.53 14.61 -50.36
CA GLU A 5 -17.46 13.63 -49.29
C GLU A 5 -15.99 13.25 -49.08
N ARG A 6 -15.44 13.64 -47.93
CA ARG A 6 -14.12 13.18 -47.50
C ARG A 6 -14.20 11.66 -47.35
N LEU A 7 -13.72 10.95 -48.37
CA LEU A 7 -13.44 9.52 -48.36
C LEU A 7 -12.20 9.25 -47.50
N ILE A 8 -12.21 9.69 -46.24
CA ILE A 8 -11.24 9.19 -45.26
C ILE A 8 -11.89 7.92 -44.74
N PRO A 9 -11.42 6.71 -45.13
CA PRO A 9 -11.89 5.49 -44.51
C PRO A 9 -11.73 5.71 -43.01
N ARG A 10 -12.77 5.44 -42.20
CA ARG A 10 -12.65 5.48 -40.73
C ARG A 10 -11.37 4.72 -40.41
N SER A 11 -10.28 5.45 -40.16
CA SER A 11 -9.00 4.87 -39.82
C SER A 11 -9.32 4.04 -38.61
N GLY A 12 -9.33 2.71 -38.79
CA GLY A 12 -9.76 1.77 -37.77
C GLY A 12 -9.01 2.19 -36.55
N ARG A 13 -9.72 2.84 -35.61
CA ARG A 13 -9.09 3.50 -34.48
C ARG A 13 -8.33 2.37 -33.83
N ARG A 14 -7.00 2.40 -33.92
CA ARG A 14 -6.09 1.44 -33.28
C ARG A 14 -6.23 1.67 -31.77
N SER A 15 -7.40 1.38 -31.22
CA SER A 15 -7.85 1.71 -29.87
C SER A 15 -7.07 0.92 -28.83
N GLY A 16 -6.48 -0.21 -29.24
CA GLY A 16 -5.62 -1.02 -28.37
C GLY A 16 -4.28 -0.38 -28.02
N GLY A 17 -3.80 0.67 -28.71
CA GLY A 17 -2.46 1.21 -28.44
C GLY A 17 -2.30 1.84 -27.04
N ARG A 18 -3.35 2.53 -26.54
CA ARG A 18 -3.34 3.06 -25.16
C ARG A 18 -3.53 1.95 -24.13
N GLU A 19 -4.41 1.01 -24.41
CA GLU A 19 -4.66 -0.14 -23.54
C GLU A 19 -3.41 -1.02 -23.41
N ALA A 20 -2.70 -1.27 -24.52
CA ALA A 20 -1.43 -1.99 -24.52
C ALA A 20 -0.35 -1.30 -23.66
N ARG A 21 -0.24 0.03 -23.71
CA ARG A 21 0.68 0.76 -22.82
C ARG A 21 0.24 0.75 -21.36
N ARG A 22 -1.07 0.69 -21.10
CA ARG A 22 -1.60 0.56 -19.74
C ARG A 22 -1.34 -0.84 -19.19
N SER A 23 -1.62 -1.89 -19.97
CA SER A 23 -1.38 -3.28 -19.57
C SER A 23 0.11 -3.55 -19.34
N LEU A 24 0.99 -3.07 -20.22
CA LEU A 24 2.44 -3.22 -20.05
C LEU A 24 2.98 -2.53 -18.77
N ARG A 25 2.39 -1.42 -18.34
CA ARG A 25 2.79 -0.72 -17.11
C ARG A 25 2.16 -1.29 -15.84
N ALA A 26 0.95 -1.83 -15.96
CA ALA A 26 0.26 -2.49 -14.85
C ALA A 26 0.75 -3.93 -14.64
N ALA A 27 1.39 -4.52 -15.66
CA ALA A 27 2.04 -5.82 -15.54
C ALA A 27 3.10 -5.78 -14.42
N PRO A 28 3.19 -6.83 -13.61
CA PRO A 28 4.27 -6.97 -12.64
C PRO A 28 5.64 -6.83 -13.31
N LEU A 29 6.58 -6.17 -12.63
CA LEU A 29 7.98 -6.13 -13.05
C LEU A 29 8.53 -7.57 -13.07
N ALA A 30 9.35 -7.85 -14.09
CA ALA A 30 10.17 -9.05 -14.15
C ALA A 30 11.05 -9.15 -12.90
N GLU A 31 11.37 -10.37 -12.47
CA GLU A 31 12.02 -10.62 -11.17
C GLU A 31 13.36 -9.89 -11.02
N ASP A 32 14.12 -9.78 -12.10
CA ASP A 32 15.40 -9.07 -12.20
C ASP A 32 15.26 -7.54 -12.09
N LEU A 33 14.10 -7.00 -12.46
CA LEU A 33 13.78 -5.58 -12.41
C LEU A 33 13.07 -5.15 -11.11
N ARG A 34 12.73 -6.10 -10.21
CA ARG A 34 12.07 -5.75 -8.95
C ARG A 34 13.03 -5.02 -8.02
N PRO A 35 12.72 -3.77 -7.61
CA PRO A 35 13.58 -3.00 -6.72
C PRO A 35 13.58 -3.53 -5.28
N VAL A 36 12.51 -4.22 -4.88
CA VAL A 36 12.37 -4.85 -3.56
C VAL A 36 12.34 -6.36 -3.74
N ARG A 37 13.25 -7.06 -3.05
CA ARG A 37 13.29 -8.53 -2.99
C ARG A 37 12.82 -8.98 -1.61
N ALA A 38 12.24 -10.18 -1.53
CA ALA A 38 12.00 -10.82 -0.25
C ALA A 38 13.34 -10.94 0.51
N GLY A 39 13.31 -10.71 1.82
CA GLY A 39 14.47 -10.95 2.68
C GLY A 39 14.90 -12.42 2.63
N LEU A 40 16.14 -12.69 3.05
CA LEU A 40 16.62 -14.05 3.24
C LEU A 40 15.69 -14.80 4.21
N SER A 41 15.48 -16.09 3.96
CA SER A 41 14.78 -16.96 4.90
C SER A 41 15.59 -17.07 6.19
N GLY A 42 15.19 -16.30 7.20
CA GLY A 42 15.74 -16.33 8.56
C GLY A 42 14.62 -16.48 9.58
N GLY A 43 14.96 -16.88 10.81
CA GLY A 43 14.03 -16.81 11.92
C GLY A 43 13.72 -15.36 12.27
N GLN A 44 12.56 -15.11 12.89
CA GLN A 44 12.31 -13.80 13.49
C GLN A 44 13.23 -13.66 14.70
N PHE A 45 14.12 -12.65 14.69
CA PHE A 45 14.82 -12.26 15.91
C PHE A 45 13.75 -11.83 16.93
N LYS A 46 13.51 -12.68 17.93
CA LYS A 46 12.50 -12.48 18.97
C LYS A 46 13.24 -12.33 20.32
N PRO A 47 13.72 -11.11 20.64
CA PRO A 47 14.52 -10.87 21.85
C PRO A 47 13.71 -10.95 23.15
N LEU A 48 12.38 -10.93 23.05
CA LEU A 48 11.46 -11.02 24.18
C LEU A 48 10.71 -12.34 24.11
N ASP A 49 10.69 -13.07 25.23
CA ASP A 49 9.77 -14.18 25.39
C ASP A 49 8.35 -13.67 25.68
N ASP A 50 7.39 -14.59 25.74
CA ASP A 50 5.98 -14.24 25.90
C ASP A 50 5.70 -13.60 27.27
N ALA A 51 6.47 -13.97 28.30
CA ALA A 51 6.36 -13.41 29.64
C ALA A 51 6.83 -11.94 29.68
N ALA A 52 7.95 -11.63 29.02
CA ALA A 52 8.46 -10.27 28.91
C ALA A 52 7.50 -9.37 28.12
N VAL A 53 6.88 -9.90 27.05
CA VAL A 53 5.85 -9.17 26.30
C VAL A 53 4.65 -8.86 27.21
N GLN A 54 4.19 -9.84 28.00
CA GLN A 54 3.07 -9.62 28.92
C GLN A 54 3.41 -8.55 29.96
N ALA A 55 4.60 -8.61 30.57
CA ALA A 55 5.05 -7.64 31.56
C ALA A 55 5.09 -6.21 31.00
N ILE A 56 5.54 -6.04 29.75
CA ILE A 56 5.52 -4.74 29.07
C ILE A 56 4.09 -4.25 28.88
N ASN A 57 3.18 -5.11 28.42
CA ASN A 57 1.78 -4.74 28.21
C ASN A 57 1.11 -4.28 29.51
N ASP A 58 1.29 -5.03 30.59
CA ASP A 58 0.71 -4.69 31.89
C ASP A 58 1.25 -3.33 32.38
N THR A 59 2.56 -3.11 32.23
CA THR A 59 3.21 -1.84 32.58
C THR A 59 2.67 -0.67 31.73
N VAL A 60 2.46 -0.88 30.42
CA VAL A 60 1.88 0.14 29.54
C VAL A 60 0.49 0.55 30.02
N PHE A 61 -0.37 -0.42 30.37
CA PHE A 61 -1.71 -0.10 30.87
C PHE A 61 -1.69 0.61 32.22
N GLN A 62 -0.79 0.22 33.12
CA GLN A 62 -0.60 0.92 34.39
C GLN A 62 -0.20 2.38 34.15
N ILE A 63 0.81 2.63 33.31
CA ILE A 63 1.29 3.99 32.98
C ILE A 63 0.16 4.81 32.36
N LEU A 64 -0.61 4.24 31.44
CA LEU A 64 -1.73 4.94 30.82
C LEU A 64 -2.84 5.29 31.83
N ALA A 65 -3.08 4.44 32.83
CA ALA A 65 -4.07 4.71 33.87
C ALA A 65 -3.58 5.76 34.88
N GLU A 66 -2.31 5.73 35.26
CA GLU A 66 -1.75 6.62 36.30
C GLU A 66 -1.37 8.00 35.74
N ILE A 67 -0.79 8.05 34.54
CA ILE A 67 -0.24 9.27 33.94
C ILE A 67 -1.13 9.78 32.79
N GLY A 68 -1.65 8.88 31.96
CA GLY A 68 -2.43 9.24 30.78
C GLY A 68 -1.60 9.67 29.57
N LEU A 69 -2.28 10.20 28.55
CA LEU A 69 -1.67 10.69 27.30
C LEU A 69 -1.86 12.19 27.17
N SER A 70 -0.75 12.93 27.05
CA SER A 70 -0.78 14.40 26.94
C SER A 70 -1.42 14.92 25.66
N GLN A 71 -1.41 14.11 24.58
CA GLN A 71 -1.98 14.42 23.27
C GLN A 71 -2.94 13.31 22.84
N ALA A 72 -3.87 12.94 23.72
CA ALA A 72 -4.95 12.04 23.37
C ALA A 72 -5.78 12.64 22.21
N PRO A 73 -6.16 11.86 21.19
CA PRO A 73 -7.06 12.33 20.14
C PRO A 73 -8.44 12.66 20.71
N ASP A 74 -9.22 13.51 20.04
CA ASP A 74 -10.58 13.89 20.46
C ASP A 74 -11.47 12.67 20.73
N SER A 75 -11.31 11.60 19.96
CA SER A 75 -12.02 10.34 20.16
C SER A 75 -11.68 9.65 21.49
N GLY A 76 -10.43 9.80 21.96
CA GLY A 76 -9.98 9.28 23.25
C GLY A 76 -10.42 10.17 24.42
N ILE A 77 -10.41 11.49 24.23
CA ILE A 77 -10.91 12.45 25.23
C ILE A 77 -12.43 12.26 25.43
N GLY A 78 -13.19 12.13 24.34
CA GLY A 78 -14.64 11.98 24.41
C GLY A 78 -15.14 10.64 24.96
N TYR A 79 -14.24 9.66 25.16
CA TYR A 79 -14.57 8.37 25.78
C TYR A 79 -14.48 8.40 27.32
N MET A 80 -13.67 9.33 27.88
CA MET A 80 -13.52 9.50 29.34
C MET A 80 -14.67 10.29 29.95
#